data_AF-A0A844WUR5-F1
#
_entry.id   AF-A0A844WUR5-F1
#
_cell.length_a   1.000
_cell.length_b   1.000
_cell.length_c   1.000
_cell.angle_alpha   90.00
_cell.angle_beta   90.00
_cell.angle_gamma   90.00
#
_symmetry.space_group_name_H-M   'P 1'
#
loop_
_entity.id
_entity.type
_entity.pdbx_description
1 polymer ?
#
loop_
_entity_poly.entity_id
_entity_poly.type
_entity_poly.pdbx_seq_one_letter_code
_entity_poly.pdbx_strand_id
1 'polypeptide(L)'
;DLEKGGNYLTGADQRLLYANDNYCAFIRKTKSDQIFYSFMLIIVLILSIPIIYLGFSLILDLSPITESAILITVIVTLIACIVALYLLIPEFYQNLFTRRGSPIIFNRKTGKVYINESYFFNFKVL
;
A
#
# COMPACT_ATOMS: atom_id res chain seq x y z
N ASP A 1 20.95 -4.72 30.90
CA ASP A 1 19.68 -5.39 31.24
C ASP A 1 18.47 -4.77 30.57
N LEU A 2 18.34 -4.95 29.25
CA LEU A 2 17.03 -4.88 28.61
C LEU A 2 16.49 -6.30 28.64
N GLU A 3 15.42 -6.50 29.39
CA GLU A 3 14.85 -7.80 29.75
C GLU A 3 14.74 -8.75 28.55
N LYS A 4 15.29 -9.94 28.74
CA LYS A 4 15.00 -11.11 27.93
C LYS A 4 13.51 -11.43 28.03
N GLY A 5 12.77 -11.06 26.98
CA GLY A 5 11.53 -11.72 26.64
C GLY A 5 10.24 -11.03 27.10
N GLY A 6 9.28 -11.02 26.18
CA GLY A 6 7.89 -11.29 26.51
C GLY A 6 7.00 -10.13 26.93
N ASN A 7 7.53 -8.98 27.35
CA ASN A 7 6.66 -7.90 27.81
C ASN A 7 6.49 -6.85 26.73
N TYR A 8 5.27 -6.79 26.19
CA TYR A 8 4.75 -5.61 25.53
C TYR A 8 5.01 -4.43 26.47
N LEU A 9 6.05 -3.64 26.17
CA LEU A 9 6.33 -2.40 26.87
C LEU A 9 5.08 -1.53 26.69
N THR A 10 4.24 -1.44 27.72
CA THR A 10 2.95 -0.74 27.75
C THR A 10 3.07 0.79 27.66
N GLY A 11 4.17 1.27 27.09
CA GLY A 11 4.43 2.68 26.78
C GLY A 11 5.55 2.90 25.74
N ALA A 12 6.13 1.84 25.16
CA ALA A 12 7.10 2.00 24.08
C ALA A 12 6.37 1.99 22.73
N ASP A 13 6.93 2.71 21.75
CA ASP A 13 6.45 2.68 20.38
C ASP A 13 6.36 1.21 19.91
N GLN A 14 5.17 0.77 19.52
CA GLN A 14 4.90 -0.58 19.00
C GLN A 14 5.73 -0.91 17.75
N ARG A 15 6.43 0.09 17.22
CA ARG A 15 7.35 -0.05 16.11
C ARG A 15 8.71 -0.65 16.46
N LEU A 16 9.12 -0.71 17.74
CA LEU A 16 10.34 -1.44 18.12
C LEU A 16 10.05 -2.95 18.13
N LEU A 17 10.66 -3.70 17.21
CA LEU A 17 10.46 -5.14 17.10
C LEU A 17 11.34 -5.92 18.07
N TYR A 18 12.63 -5.57 18.16
CA TYR A 18 13.57 -6.10 19.14
C TYR A 18 14.84 -5.24 19.19
N ALA A 19 15.54 -5.26 20.34
CA ALA A 19 16.85 -4.64 20.51
C ALA A 19 17.74 -5.54 21.37
N ASN A 20 18.96 -5.79 20.92
CA ASN A 20 20.03 -6.45 21.67
C ASN A 20 21.39 -5.77 21.40
N ASP A 21 22.47 -6.33 21.93
CA ASP A 21 23.81 -5.73 21.81
C ASP A 21 24.32 -5.66 20.37
N ASN A 22 23.86 -6.56 19.50
CA ASN A 22 24.32 -6.66 18.11
C ASN A 22 23.37 -5.97 17.13
N TYR A 23 22.07 -6.03 17.39
CA TYR A 23 21.02 -5.68 16.45
C TYR A 23 19.88 -4.90 17.10
N CYS A 24 19.33 -3.95 16.37
CA CYS A 24 18.09 -3.26 16.71
C CYS A 24 17.18 -3.22 15.47
N ALA A 25 15.91 -3.58 15.61
CA ALA A 25 14.97 -3.64 14.50
C ALA A 25 13.69 -2.85 14.77
N PHE A 26 13.28 -2.05 13.77
CA PHE A 26 12.05 -1.26 13.81
C PHE A 26 11.13 -1.65 12.65
N ILE A 27 9.83 -1.84 12.92
CA ILE A 27 8.80 -2.00 11.89
C ILE A 27 8.32 -0.63 11.41
N ARG A 28 8.08 -0.50 10.09
CA ARG A 28 7.63 0.75 9.46
C ARG A 28 6.11 0.96 9.49
N LYS A 29 5.34 -0.12 9.58
CA LYS A 29 3.86 -0.10 9.68
C LYS A 29 3.42 -1.02 10.81
N THR A 30 2.53 -0.54 11.66
CA THR A 30 1.91 -1.39 12.69
C THR A 30 0.84 -2.29 12.06
N LYS A 31 0.40 -3.32 12.79
CA LYS A 31 -0.70 -4.19 12.35
C LYS A 31 -1.99 -3.39 12.12
N SER A 32 -2.25 -2.40 12.96
CA SER A 32 -3.42 -1.52 12.85
C SER A 32 -3.38 -0.72 11.55
N ASP A 33 -2.24 -0.09 11.25
CA ASP A 33 -2.03 0.68 10.02
C ASP A 33 -2.29 -0.20 8.79
N GLN A 34 -1.69 -1.39 8.76
CA GLN A 34 -1.81 -2.31 7.62
C GLN A 34 -3.26 -2.76 7.38
N ILE A 35 -4.02 -3.05 8.45
CA ILE A 35 -5.44 -3.41 8.35
C ILE A 35 -6.26 -2.22 7.85
N PHE A 36 -6.04 -1.03 8.42
CA PHE A 36 -6.77 0.18 8.05
C PHE A 36 -6.56 0.53 6.56
N TYR A 37 -5.31 0.59 6.10
CA TYR A 37 -5.01 0.89 4.70
C TYR A 37 -5.53 -0.20 3.76
N SER A 38 -5.44 -1.48 4.14
CA SER A 38 -6.01 -2.58 3.35
C SER A 38 -7.53 -2.42 3.21
N PHE A 39 -8.23 -2.08 4.30
CA PHE A 39 -9.67 -1.93 4.31
C PHE A 39 -10.14 -0.75 3.44
N MET A 40 -9.49 0.41 3.59
CA MET A 40 -9.79 1.59 2.76
C MET A 40 -9.59 1.28 1.27
N LEU A 41 -8.54 0.53 0.93
CA LEU A 41 -8.25 0.19 -0.46
C LEU A 41 -9.24 -0.85 -1.01
N ILE A 42 -9.68 -1.82 -0.22
CA ILE A 42 -10.76 -2.75 -0.61
C ILE A 42 -12.04 -1.98 -0.95
N ILE A 43 -12.42 -1.00 -0.12
CA ILE A 43 -13.60 -0.16 -0.38
C ILE A 43 -13.45 0.56 -1.72
N VAL A 44 -12.31 1.23 -1.94
CA VAL A 44 -12.04 1.95 -3.20
C VAL A 44 -12.11 1.01 -4.41
N LEU A 45 -11.55 -0.19 -4.29
CA LEU A 45 -11.54 -1.19 -5.36
C LEU A 45 -12.95 -1.68 -5.67
N ILE A 46 -13.76 -2.01 -4.65
CA ILE A 46 -15.15 -2.44 -4.84
C ILE A 46 -15.99 -1.32 -5.46
N LEU A 47 -15.86 -0.08 -5.01
CA LEU A 47 -16.60 1.06 -5.53
C LEU A 47 -16.18 1.44 -6.95
N SER A 48 -14.93 1.18 -7.34
CA SER A 48 -14.44 1.48 -8.68
C SER A 48 -15.07 0.61 -9.78
N ILE A 49 -15.45 -0.64 -9.47
CA ILE A 49 -16.03 -1.59 -10.43
C ILE A 49 -17.35 -1.06 -11.06
N PRO A 50 -18.37 -0.67 -10.27
CA PRO A 50 -19.61 -0.14 -10.84
C PRO A 50 -19.40 1.21 -11.54
N ILE A 51 -18.47 2.06 -11.06
CA ILE A 51 -18.15 3.34 -11.71
C ILE A 51 -17.59 3.11 -13.12
N ILE A 52 -16.66 2.16 -13.26
CA ILE A 52 -16.07 1.80 -14.56
C ILE A 52 -17.15 1.24 -15.49
N TYR A 53 -17.99 0.33 -14.98
CA TYR A 53 -19.10 -0.23 -15.76
C TYR A 53 -20.06 0.85 -16.27
N LEU A 54 -20.50 1.75 -15.39
CA LEU A 54 -21.37 2.87 -15.74
C LEU A 54 -20.69 3.82 -16.74
N GLY A 55 -19.41 4.10 -16.56
CA GLY A 55 -18.63 4.93 -17.49
C GLY A 55 -18.59 4.33 -18.89
N PHE A 56 -18.36 3.03 -19.03
CA PHE A 56 -18.40 2.35 -20.33
C PHE A 56 -19.81 2.33 -20.93
N SER A 57 -20.85 2.08 -20.11
CA SER A 57 -22.25 2.13 -20.59
C SER A 57 -22.59 3.51 -21.14
N LEU A 58 -22.23 4.58 -20.43
CA LEU A 58 -22.47 5.96 -20.87
C LEU A 58 -21.74 6.28 -22.18
N ILE A 59 -20.52 5.77 -22.40
CA ILE A 59 -19.80 5.97 -23.66
C ILE A 59 -20.56 5.35 -24.85
N LEU A 60 -21.24 4.22 -24.63
CA LEU A 60 -22.03 3.55 -25.67
C LEU A 60 -23.36 4.26 -25.96
N ASP A 61 -23.95 4.90 -24.94
CA ASP A 61 -25.25 5.58 -25.05
C ASP A 61 -25.12 7.02 -25.57
N LEU A 62 -24.02 7.71 -25.25
CA LEU A 62 -23.83 9.12 -25.60
C LEU A 62 -23.49 9.31 -27.09
N SER A 63 -24.14 10.28 -27.72
CA SER A 63 -23.87 10.62 -29.11
C SER A 63 -22.66 11.56 -29.22
N PRO A 64 -21.64 11.22 -30.05
CA PRO A 64 -20.45 12.05 -30.19
C PRO A 64 -20.71 13.39 -30.88
N ILE A 65 -21.84 13.54 -31.57
CA ILE A 65 -22.19 14.76 -32.32
C ILE A 65 -22.92 15.76 -31.42
N THR A 66 -23.87 15.27 -30.62
CA THR A 66 -24.75 16.13 -29.81
C THR A 66 -24.24 16.32 -28.38
N GLU A 67 -23.52 15.35 -27.84
CA GLU A 67 -23.12 15.30 -26.42
C GLU A 67 -21.60 15.21 -26.26
N SER A 68 -20.86 15.79 -27.20
CA SER A 68 -19.39 15.72 -27.27
C SER A 68 -18.69 16.15 -25.98
N ALA A 69 -19.17 17.22 -25.33
CA ALA A 69 -18.60 17.71 -24.07
C ALA A 69 -18.77 16.69 -22.93
N ILE A 70 -19.97 16.10 -22.80
CA ILE A 70 -20.25 15.07 -21.78
C ILE A 70 -19.41 13.83 -22.06
N LEU A 71 -19.36 13.38 -23.33
CA LEU A 71 -18.56 12.23 -23.75
C LEU A 71 -17.07 12.42 -23.40
N ILE A 72 -16.49 13.60 -23.71
CA ILE A 72 -15.10 13.91 -23.36
C ILE A 72 -14.90 13.86 -21.84
N THR A 73 -15.80 14.43 -21.04
CA THR A 73 -15.69 14.38 -19.57
C THR A 73 -15.76 12.95 -19.02
N VAL A 74 -16.62 12.10 -19.59
CA VAL A 74 -16.70 10.69 -19.21
C VAL A 74 -15.39 9.97 -19.55
N ILE A 75 -14.83 10.18 -20.74
CA ILE A 75 -13.56 9.56 -21.13
C ILE A 75 -12.42 9.99 -20.21
N VAL A 76 -12.29 11.29 -19.92
CA VAL A 76 -11.24 11.83 -19.04
C VAL A 76 -11.36 11.26 -17.62
N THR A 77 -12.58 11.18 -17.08
CA THR A 77 -12.80 10.60 -15.74
C THR A 77 -12.48 9.11 -15.70
N LEU A 78 -12.80 8.35 -16.77
CA LEU A 78 -12.47 6.93 -16.88
C LEU A 78 -10.95 6.70 -16.93
N ILE A 79 -10.21 7.50 -17.70
CA ILE A 79 -8.74 7.47 -17.73
C ILE A 79 -8.17 7.78 -16.34
N ALA A 80 -8.67 8.83 -15.67
CA ALA A 80 -8.23 9.19 -14.33
C ALA A 80 -8.47 8.06 -13.31
N CYS A 81 -9.63 7.38 -13.39
CA CYS A 81 -9.93 6.21 -12.57
C CYS A 81 -8.95 5.05 -12.82
N ILE A 82 -8.61 4.76 -14.08
CA ILE A 82 -7.65 3.70 -14.44
C ILE A 82 -6.25 4.04 -13.88
N VAL A 83 -5.80 5.28 -14.03
CA VAL A 83 -4.52 5.74 -13.46
C VAL A 83 -4.51 5.64 -11.94
N ALA A 84 -5.61 6.03 -11.28
CA ALA A 84 -5.74 5.90 -9.83
C ALA A 84 -5.65 4.43 -9.38
N LEU A 85 -6.33 3.52 -10.07
CA LEU A 85 -6.25 2.09 -9.78
C LEU A 85 -4.84 1.54 -9.99
N TYR A 86 -4.16 1.93 -11.07
CA TYR A 86 -2.78 1.52 -11.33
C TYR A 86 -1.83 1.91 -10.18
N LEU A 87 -2.00 3.09 -9.59
CA LEU A 87 -1.20 3.54 -8.45
C LEU A 87 -1.58 2.83 -7.14
N LEU A 88 -2.86 2.52 -6.94
CA LEU A 88 -3.37 1.88 -5.72
C LEU A 88 -3.08 0.38 -5.65
N ILE A 89 -3.11 -0.33 -6.77
CA ILE A 89 -2.91 -1.79 -6.80
C ILE A 89 -1.59 -2.21 -6.12
N PRO A 90 -0.42 -1.62 -6.43
CA PRO A 90 0.83 -1.96 -5.74
C PRO A 90 0.76 -1.77 -4.22
N GLU A 91 0.13 -0.68 -3.76
CA GLU A 91 -0.03 -0.40 -2.34
C GLU A 91 -0.96 -1.42 -1.66
N PHE A 92 -2.01 -1.86 -2.35
CA PHE A 92 -2.88 -2.92 -1.89
C PHE A 92 -2.14 -4.23 -1.69
N TYR A 93 -1.40 -4.65 -2.72
CA TYR A 93 -0.58 -5.86 -2.66
C TYR A 93 0.46 -5.76 -1.53
N GLN A 94 1.07 -4.59 -1.38
CA GLN A 94 2.02 -4.35 -0.30
C GLN A 94 1.35 -4.57 1.06
N ASN A 95 0.19 -3.97 1.28
CA ASN A 95 -0.52 -4.06 2.56
C ASN A 95 -1.13 -5.46 2.80
N LEU A 96 -1.43 -6.25 1.78
CA LEU A 96 -1.92 -7.63 1.95
C LEU A 96 -0.80 -8.66 2.18
N PHE A 97 0.29 -8.59 1.40
CA PHE A 97 1.23 -9.71 1.28
C PHE A 97 2.61 -9.45 1.90
N THR A 98 2.97 -8.21 2.23
CA THR A 98 4.28 -7.98 2.85
C THR A 98 4.36 -8.48 4.28
N ARG A 99 5.52 -9.08 4.61
CA ARG A 99 5.85 -9.43 6.00
C ARG A 99 5.85 -8.15 6.83
N ARG A 100 5.09 -8.19 7.93
CA ARG A 100 4.76 -7.06 8.82
C ARG A 100 5.85 -5.98 8.87
N GLY A 101 5.50 -4.80 8.36
CA GLY A 101 6.25 -3.58 8.55
C GLY A 101 7.64 -3.52 7.90
N SER A 102 8.07 -4.51 7.11
CA SER A 102 9.29 -4.47 6.29
C SER A 102 10.47 -3.81 7.06
N PRO A 103 10.96 -4.46 8.13
CA PRO A 103 11.68 -3.79 9.19
C PRO A 103 13.02 -3.22 8.74
N ILE A 104 13.41 -2.13 9.38
CA ILE A 104 14.76 -1.56 9.29
C ILE A 104 15.58 -2.18 10.41
N ILE A 105 16.69 -2.82 10.06
CA ILE A 105 17.56 -3.52 10.99
C ILE A 105 18.92 -2.83 11.03
N PHE A 106 19.30 -2.36 12.20
CA PHE A 106 20.60 -1.76 12.49
C PHE A 106 21.52 -2.81 13.08
N ASN A 107 22.72 -2.96 12.51
CA ASN A 107 23.79 -3.74 13.11
C ASN A 107 24.75 -2.81 13.86
N ARG A 108 24.71 -2.87 15.19
CA ARG A 108 25.51 -2.02 16.08
C ARG A 108 27.00 -2.34 16.04
N LYS A 109 27.37 -3.56 15.67
CA LYS A 109 28.78 -3.99 15.56
C LYS A 109 29.44 -3.51 14.26
N THR A 110 28.71 -3.53 13.16
CA THR A 110 29.27 -3.21 11.83
C THR A 110 28.89 -1.82 11.32
N GLY A 111 27.95 -1.15 11.99
CA GLY A 111 27.38 0.13 11.52
C GLY A 111 26.49 -0.01 10.27
N LYS A 112 26.22 -1.24 9.81
CA LYS A 112 25.40 -1.48 8.62
C LYS A 112 23.90 -1.38 8.94
N VAL A 113 23.15 -0.87 7.97
CA VAL A 113 21.69 -0.81 8.00
C VAL A 113 21.13 -1.71 6.91
N TYR A 114 20.23 -2.60 7.28
CA TYR A 114 19.53 -3.48 6.36
C TYR A 114 18.08 -3.03 6.26
N ILE A 115 17.64 -2.75 5.02
CA ILE A 115 16.26 -2.40 4.72
C ILE A 115 15.67 -3.61 4.00
N ASN A 116 14.72 -4.29 4.67
CA ASN A 116 14.00 -5.37 4.02
C ASN A 116 12.84 -4.76 3.24
N GLU A 117 12.97 -4.69 1.92
CA GLU A 117 11.89 -4.24 1.03
C GLU A 117 11.28 -5.45 0.35
N SER A 118 10.03 -5.73 0.70
CA SER A 118 9.25 -6.77 0.03
C SER A 118 8.46 -6.13 -1.11
N TYR A 119 9.16 -5.70 -2.16
CA TYR A 119 8.51 -5.28 -3.40
C TYR A 119 8.08 -6.51 -4.20
N PHE A 120 6.78 -6.64 -4.43
CA PHE A 120 6.22 -7.71 -5.26
C PHE A 120 6.57 -7.49 -6.75
N PHE A 121 6.69 -6.24 -7.18
CA PHE A 121 7.19 -5.85 -8.52
C PHE A 121 8.69 -5.56 -8.50
N ASN A 122 9.49 -6.46 -7.93
CA ASN A 122 10.93 -6.41 -8.13
C ASN A 122 11.24 -6.96 -9.53
N PHE A 123 10.95 -6.18 -10.57
CA PHE A 123 11.62 -6.35 -11.84
C PHE A 123 13.08 -6.02 -11.58
N LYS A 124 13.85 -7.04 -11.17
CA LYS A 124 15.30 -6.96 -11.31
C LYS A 124 15.52 -6.80 -12.81
N VAL A 125 15.80 -5.57 -13.22
CA VAL A 125 16.52 -5.35 -14.47
C VAL A 125 17.88 -6.00 -14.23
N LEU A 126 18.01 -7.22 -14.74
CA LEU A 126 19.26 -7.97 -14.79
C LEU A 126 20.19 -7.32 -15.82
#